data_AF-A0A5N8XFT7-F1
#
_entry.id   AF-A0A5N8XFT7-F1
#
_cell.length_a   1.000
_cell.length_b   1.000
_cell.length_c   1.000
_cell.angle_alpha   90.00
_cell.angle_beta   90.00
_cell.angle_gamma   90.00
#
_symmetry.space_group_name_H-M   'P 1'
#
loop_
_entity.id
_entity.type
_entity.pdbx_description
1 polymer ?
#
loop_
_entity_poly.entity_id
_entity_poly.type
_entity_poly.pdbx_seq_one_letter_code
_entity_poly.pdbx_strand_id
1 'polypeptide(L)'
;MVDLRSRILSYTAEFQPDGDYTPPSDTQRAKLAEGVGRLLDGDATKAERLLAPIGLKITRLTDTASGRRYDEIAARKPGEAEHWGRLYLNADAALHWSAQVPHPVADQDTELLGVQLLEGNPGGSLVLAGAHRRAGQEDAADVARRGDSAFHTIVTELQKRDVPGVQLHGFAKDSDRPYEAVLSTGAAQRVLTETSALADAMEADGLRVCRGWSDRCPLEGVTNAQGKEAQRRHAKFVHVELAPRARGNGRDADEAEKALSGLVTSWADD
;
A
#
# COMPACT_ATOMS: atom_id res chain seq x y z
N MET A 1 2.12 20.96 11.33
CA MET A 1 2.11 21.09 9.86
C MET A 1 3.37 20.46 9.32
N VAL A 2 3.28 19.74 8.21
CA VAL A 2 4.40 19.05 7.57
C VAL A 2 4.12 18.96 6.08
N ASP A 3 5.16 18.97 5.25
CA ASP A 3 5.05 18.52 3.86
C ASP A 3 4.94 16.99 3.88
N LEU A 4 3.73 16.48 3.63
CA LEU A 4 3.43 15.06 3.75
C LEU A 4 4.24 14.23 2.76
N ARG A 5 4.31 14.67 1.50
CA ARG A 5 5.09 14.02 0.45
C ARG A 5 6.57 13.95 0.81
N SER A 6 7.18 15.08 1.16
CA SER A 6 8.59 15.09 1.55
C SER A 6 8.85 14.20 2.76
N ARG A 7 7.95 14.16 3.75
CA ARG A 7 8.06 13.28 4.92
C ARG A 7 8.06 11.79 4.53
N ILE A 8 7.18 11.39 3.63
CA ILE A 8 7.03 10.00 3.21
C ILE A 8 8.24 9.57 2.36
N LEU A 9 8.61 10.38 1.37
CA LEU A 9 9.73 10.06 0.49
C LEU A 9 11.08 10.09 1.22
N SER A 10 11.25 10.99 2.20
CA SER A 10 12.48 11.00 3.03
C SER A 10 12.59 9.77 3.92
N TYR A 11 11.47 9.15 4.30
CA TYR A 11 11.49 7.92 5.10
C TYR A 11 12.00 6.72 4.30
N THR A 12 11.65 6.61 3.01
CA THR A 12 12.05 5.49 2.17
C THR A 12 13.43 5.67 1.54
N ALA A 13 13.90 6.91 1.40
CA ALA A 13 15.13 7.25 0.68
C ALA A 13 16.40 6.49 1.14
N GLU A 14 16.45 6.06 2.40
CA GLU A 14 17.61 5.38 2.97
C GLU A 14 17.51 3.84 2.91
N PHE A 15 16.43 3.28 2.38
CA PHE A 15 16.25 1.83 2.37
C PHE A 15 17.27 1.13 1.47
N GLN A 16 18.03 0.21 2.05
CA GLN A 16 19.04 -0.57 1.34
C GLN A 16 18.71 -2.06 1.31
N PRO A 17 19.10 -2.78 0.24
CA PRO A 17 18.90 -4.22 0.13
C PRO A 17 19.50 -5.05 1.27
N ASP A 18 20.62 -4.60 1.83
CA ASP A 18 21.35 -5.23 2.94
C ASP A 18 20.99 -4.62 4.30
N GLY A 19 19.90 -3.83 4.36
CA GLY A 19 19.41 -3.23 5.59
C GLY A 19 18.90 -4.26 6.60
N ASP A 20 18.81 -3.82 7.85
CA ASP A 20 18.26 -4.62 8.93
C ASP A 20 16.74 -4.72 8.81
N TYR A 21 16.20 -5.91 9.04
CA TYR A 21 14.78 -6.12 9.23
C TYR A 21 14.54 -7.38 10.07
N THR A 22 13.73 -7.21 11.11
CA THR A 22 13.21 -8.31 11.92
C THR A 22 11.69 -8.16 11.99
N PRO A 23 10.91 -9.17 11.60
CA PRO A 23 9.46 -9.09 11.68
C PRO A 23 9.00 -8.98 13.15
N PRO A 24 7.86 -8.33 13.42
CA PRO A 24 7.29 -8.30 14.77
C PRO A 24 6.96 -9.72 15.26
N SER A 25 7.23 -9.99 16.54
CA SER A 25 6.77 -11.20 17.23
C SER A 25 5.24 -11.31 17.25
N ASP A 26 4.72 -12.49 17.55
CA ASP A 26 3.27 -12.75 17.64
C ASP A 26 2.57 -11.79 18.62
N THR A 27 3.20 -11.51 19.76
CA THR A 27 2.66 -10.57 20.76
C THR A 27 2.69 -9.13 20.24
N GLN A 28 3.73 -8.73 19.50
CA GLN A 28 3.79 -7.41 18.87
C GLN A 28 2.74 -7.27 17.78
N ARG A 29 2.54 -8.31 16.94
CA ARG A 29 1.48 -8.31 15.91
C ARG A 29 0.09 -8.23 16.50
N ALA A 30 -0.18 -8.97 17.59
CA ALA A 30 -1.47 -8.89 18.27
C ALA A 30 -1.76 -7.48 18.80
N LYS A 31 -0.77 -6.82 19.41
CA LYS A 31 -0.88 -5.42 19.87
C LYS A 31 -1.02 -4.43 18.72
N LEU A 32 -0.29 -4.64 17.63
CA LEU A 32 -0.40 -3.82 16.42
C LEU A 32 -1.80 -3.93 15.81
N ALA A 33 -2.32 -5.14 15.66
CA ALA A 33 -3.67 -5.40 15.15
C ALA A 33 -4.73 -4.72 16.02
N GLU A 34 -4.68 -4.92 17.35
CA GLU A 34 -5.64 -4.26 18.24
C GLU A 34 -5.48 -2.74 18.19
N GLY A 35 -4.26 -2.21 18.21
CA GLY A 35 -3.99 -0.77 18.17
C GLY A 35 -4.50 -0.11 16.89
N VAL A 36 -4.21 -0.69 15.72
CA VAL A 36 -4.72 -0.23 14.42
C VAL A 36 -6.25 -0.31 14.40
N GLY A 37 -6.83 -1.41 14.88
CA GLY A 37 -8.27 -1.56 14.98
C GLY A 37 -8.92 -0.45 15.82
N ARG A 38 -8.36 -0.14 17.00
CA ARG A 38 -8.86 0.96 17.85
C ARG A 38 -8.78 2.31 17.16
N LEU A 39 -7.71 2.56 16.40
CA LEU A 39 -7.56 3.81 15.67
C LEU A 39 -8.62 3.94 14.57
N LEU A 40 -8.86 2.87 13.80
CA LEU A 40 -9.91 2.83 12.78
C LEU A 40 -11.31 2.99 13.38
N ASP A 41 -11.52 2.53 14.62
CA ASP A 41 -12.78 2.71 15.37
C ASP A 41 -12.89 4.11 16.03
N GLY A 42 -11.92 5.00 15.81
CA GLY A 42 -11.90 6.37 16.34
C GLY A 42 -11.36 6.53 17.77
N ASP A 43 -10.86 5.47 18.39
CA ASP A 43 -10.28 5.48 19.75
C ASP A 43 -8.74 5.59 19.70
N ALA A 44 -8.25 6.76 19.28
CA ALA A 44 -6.82 7.06 19.22
C ALA A 44 -6.11 6.93 20.58
N THR A 45 -6.81 7.18 21.69
CA THR A 45 -6.23 7.08 23.04
C THR A 45 -5.92 5.63 23.39
N LYS A 46 -6.85 4.71 23.14
CA LYS A 46 -6.62 3.29 23.39
C LYS A 46 -5.63 2.69 22.39
N ALA A 47 -5.70 3.13 21.13
CA ALA A 47 -4.72 2.76 20.12
C ALA A 47 -3.29 3.11 20.58
N GLU A 48 -3.05 4.35 21.04
CA GLU A 48 -1.73 4.78 21.52
C GLU A 48 -1.22 3.94 22.70
N ARG A 49 -2.11 3.58 23.65
CA ARG A 49 -1.74 2.72 24.79
C ARG A 49 -1.30 1.32 24.37
N LEU A 50 -1.83 0.79 23.26
CA LEU A 50 -1.49 -0.53 22.73
C LEU A 50 -0.21 -0.49 21.89
N LEU A 51 0.00 0.59 21.14
CA LEU A 51 1.12 0.79 20.21
C LEU A 51 2.41 1.23 20.93
N ALA A 52 2.31 2.06 21.96
CA ALA A 52 3.49 2.57 22.68
C ALA A 52 4.40 1.49 23.26
N PRO A 53 3.90 0.39 23.87
CA PRO A 53 4.74 -0.70 24.37
C PRO A 53 5.50 -1.48 23.29
N ILE A 54 5.08 -1.41 22.02
CA ILE A 54 5.76 -2.06 20.89
C ILE A 54 6.60 -1.08 20.08
N GLY A 55 6.85 0.12 20.62
CA GLY A 55 7.75 1.10 20.00
C GLY A 55 7.10 1.97 18.92
N LEU A 56 5.78 1.90 18.75
CA LEU A 56 5.02 2.72 17.80
C LEU A 56 4.32 3.88 18.50
N LYS A 57 4.01 4.94 17.75
CA LYS A 57 3.23 6.10 18.21
C LYS A 57 2.26 6.55 17.13
N ILE A 58 1.19 7.24 17.54
CA ILE A 58 0.27 7.95 16.67
C ILE A 58 0.63 9.44 16.68
N THR A 59 0.81 10.02 15.50
CA THR A 59 1.03 11.47 15.35
C THR A 59 0.00 12.04 14.40
N ARG A 60 -0.76 13.05 14.82
CA ARG A 60 -1.62 13.79 13.90
C ARG A 60 -0.80 14.81 13.11
N LEU A 61 -0.80 14.63 11.80
CA LEU A 61 -0.15 15.49 10.83
C LEU A 61 -1.19 16.41 10.17
N THR A 62 -0.72 17.55 9.69
CA THR A 62 -1.50 18.45 8.82
C THR A 62 -0.61 18.74 7.63
N ASP A 63 -1.04 18.29 6.46
CA ASP A 63 -0.33 18.51 5.20
C ASP A 63 -0.34 20.01 4.86
N THR A 64 0.84 20.56 4.57
CA THR A 64 1.00 21.97 4.20
C THR A 64 0.41 22.30 2.84
N ALA A 65 0.35 21.33 1.92
CA ALA A 65 -0.13 21.59 0.56
C ALA A 65 -1.66 21.65 0.50
N SER A 66 -2.34 20.69 1.14
CA SER A 66 -3.80 20.56 1.09
C SER A 66 -4.54 21.02 2.35
N GLY A 67 -3.85 21.18 3.48
CA GLY A 67 -4.47 21.43 4.78
C GLY A 67 -5.15 20.20 5.42
N ARG A 68 -5.19 19.05 4.72
CA ARG A 68 -5.79 17.81 5.23
C ARG A 68 -4.98 17.23 6.38
N ARG A 69 -5.67 16.56 7.30
CA ARG A 69 -5.08 15.93 8.47
C ARG A 69 -5.01 14.42 8.29
N TYR A 70 -3.92 13.85 8.81
CA TYR A 70 -3.67 12.42 8.76
C TYR A 70 -3.19 11.92 10.12
N ASP A 71 -3.65 10.76 10.55
CA ASP A 71 -3.01 10.02 11.64
C ASP A 71 -1.91 9.14 11.07
N GLU A 72 -0.68 9.39 11.53
CA GLU A 72 0.48 8.56 11.22
C GLU A 72 0.72 7.58 12.37
N ILE A 73 0.72 6.27 12.09
CA ILE A 73 1.40 5.28 12.94
C ILE A 73 2.82 5.10 12.41
N ALA A 74 3.80 5.40 13.26
CA ALA A 74 5.22 5.24 12.94
C ALA A 74 6.02 4.88 14.21
N ALA A 75 7.28 4.48 14.03
CA ALA A 75 8.19 4.25 15.13
C ALA A 75 8.35 5.50 16.01
N ARG A 76 8.38 5.30 17.32
CA ARG A 76 8.57 6.36 18.31
C ARG A 76 10.02 6.85 18.36
N LYS A 77 10.97 5.94 18.12
CA LYS A 77 12.42 6.15 18.15
C LYS A 77 13.10 5.11 17.24
N PRO A 78 14.38 5.30 16.88
CA PRO A 78 15.12 4.32 16.11
C PRO A 78 15.16 2.93 16.78
N GLY A 79 15.13 1.87 15.96
CA GLY A 79 15.13 0.47 16.39
C GLY A 79 14.26 -0.43 15.49
N GLU A 80 13.99 -1.66 15.90
CA GLU A 80 13.26 -2.66 15.09
C GLU A 80 11.95 -2.13 14.46
N ALA A 81 11.15 -1.42 15.24
CA ALA A 81 9.86 -0.89 14.80
C ALA A 81 9.97 0.17 13.69
N GLU A 82 11.14 0.79 13.52
CA GLU A 82 11.41 1.74 12.41
C GLU A 82 11.34 1.04 11.05
N HIS A 83 11.67 -0.24 11.00
CA HIS A 83 11.69 -1.04 9.79
C HIS A 83 10.35 -1.74 9.49
N TRP A 84 9.35 -1.61 10.38
CA TRP A 84 8.03 -2.25 10.20
C TRP A 84 7.11 -1.49 9.26
N GLY A 85 7.42 -0.22 8.97
CA GLY A 85 6.65 0.61 8.05
C GLY A 85 5.87 1.72 8.72
N ARG A 86 5.04 2.38 7.92
CA ARG A 86 4.16 3.47 8.36
C ARG A 86 2.76 3.29 7.83
N LEU A 87 1.79 3.72 8.62
CA LEU A 87 0.40 3.85 8.22
C LEU A 87 0.02 5.32 8.27
N TYR A 88 -0.59 5.84 7.20
CA TYR A 88 -1.21 7.14 7.16
C TYR A 88 -2.71 6.95 6.94
N LEU A 89 -3.53 7.43 7.87
CA LEU A 89 -4.99 7.39 7.78
C LEU A 89 -5.52 8.81 7.62
N ASN A 90 -6.44 9.04 6.69
CA ASN A 90 -7.18 10.29 6.65
C ASN A 90 -7.92 10.51 7.98
N ALA A 91 -7.77 11.69 8.58
CA ALA A 91 -8.38 12.05 9.86
C ALA A 91 -9.57 13.02 9.73
N ASP A 92 -9.91 13.42 8.50
CA ASP A 92 -10.96 14.39 8.17
C ASP A 92 -12.18 13.77 7.48
N ALA A 93 -12.07 12.53 7.00
CA ALA A 93 -13.13 11.81 6.30
C ALA A 93 -13.18 10.33 6.72
N ALA A 94 -14.29 9.67 6.42
CA ALA A 94 -14.38 8.22 6.53
C ALA A 94 -13.36 7.55 5.59
N LEU A 95 -12.90 6.36 5.98
CA LEU A 95 -11.93 5.62 5.20
C LEU A 95 -12.64 4.75 4.16
N HIS A 96 -12.37 5.00 2.89
CA HIS A 96 -13.03 4.35 1.75
C HIS A 96 -12.08 3.47 0.94
N TRP A 97 -10.77 3.64 1.08
CA TRP A 97 -9.78 2.88 0.30
C TRP A 97 -8.39 2.90 0.95
N SER A 98 -7.52 1.99 0.49
CA SER A 98 -6.11 1.94 0.89
C SER A 98 -5.18 1.76 -0.31
N ALA A 99 -4.15 2.60 -0.42
CA ALA A 99 -2.97 2.32 -1.22
C ALA A 99 -1.96 1.55 -0.38
N GLN A 100 -1.39 0.49 -0.95
CA GLN A 100 -0.49 -0.42 -0.27
C GLN A 100 0.81 -0.51 -1.06
N VAL A 101 1.93 -0.09 -0.46
CA VAL A 101 3.26 -0.07 -1.08
C VAL A 101 4.17 -1.03 -0.33
N PRO A 102 4.23 -2.32 -0.74
CA PRO A 102 4.99 -3.35 -0.05
C PRO A 102 6.49 -3.30 -0.35
N HIS A 103 6.91 -2.70 -1.47
CA HIS A 103 8.29 -2.70 -1.95
C HIS A 103 8.82 -1.30 -2.29
N PRO A 104 8.70 -0.31 -1.39
CA PRO A 104 9.25 1.02 -1.66
C PRO A 104 10.74 0.94 -2.00
N VAL A 105 11.21 1.81 -2.89
CA VAL A 105 12.57 1.84 -3.47
C VAL A 105 12.90 0.65 -4.38
N ALA A 106 12.56 -0.58 -3.98
CA ALA A 106 12.84 -1.77 -4.77
C ALA A 106 11.99 -1.80 -6.05
N ASP A 107 10.70 -1.51 -5.89
CA ASP A 107 9.77 -1.26 -6.97
C ASP A 107 9.71 0.27 -7.12
N GLN A 108 10.74 0.84 -7.77
CA GLN A 108 11.01 2.28 -7.81
C GLN A 108 9.74 3.13 -8.03
N ASP A 109 9.67 4.31 -7.41
CA ASP A 109 8.58 5.28 -7.55
C ASP A 109 7.17 4.82 -7.09
N THR A 110 7.00 3.58 -6.62
CA THR A 110 5.70 3.13 -6.07
C THR A 110 5.33 3.89 -4.79
N GLU A 111 6.30 4.31 -3.99
CA GLU A 111 6.06 5.20 -2.85
C GLU A 111 5.54 6.58 -3.27
N LEU A 112 6.05 7.13 -4.39
CA LEU A 112 5.60 8.41 -4.93
C LEU A 112 4.16 8.29 -5.42
N LEU A 113 3.87 7.23 -6.18
CA LEU A 113 2.52 6.95 -6.66
C LEU A 113 1.53 6.73 -5.50
N GLY A 114 1.92 6.01 -4.45
CA GLY A 114 1.10 5.84 -3.26
C GLY A 114 0.79 7.16 -2.54
N VAL A 115 1.75 8.08 -2.47
CA VAL A 115 1.55 9.43 -1.93
C VAL A 115 0.64 10.25 -2.84
N GLN A 116 0.85 10.21 -4.16
CA GLN A 116 0.02 10.92 -5.12
C GLN A 116 -1.46 10.51 -5.01
N LEU A 117 -1.74 9.21 -4.87
CA LEU A 117 -3.10 8.74 -4.63
C LEU A 117 -3.68 9.31 -3.32
N LEU A 118 -2.91 9.29 -2.22
CA LEU A 118 -3.35 9.78 -0.91
C LEU A 118 -3.60 11.30 -0.88
N GLU A 119 -2.83 12.06 -1.65
CA GLU A 119 -2.98 13.51 -1.78
C GLU A 119 -4.05 13.89 -2.83
N GLY A 120 -4.22 13.10 -3.87
CA GLY A 120 -5.20 13.36 -4.93
C GLY A 120 -6.63 13.05 -4.51
N ASN A 121 -6.82 12.07 -3.61
CA ASN A 121 -8.13 11.49 -3.34
C ASN A 121 -8.45 11.50 -1.83
N PRO A 122 -9.59 12.06 -1.40
CA PRO A 122 -10.00 12.05 0.00
C PRO A 122 -10.36 10.64 0.49
N GLY A 123 -10.45 10.47 1.81
CA GLY A 123 -10.90 9.20 2.42
C GLY A 123 -9.94 8.02 2.25
N GLY A 124 -8.69 8.30 1.88
CA GLY A 124 -7.66 7.28 1.67
C GLY A 124 -6.81 6.95 2.88
N SER A 125 -6.15 5.80 2.79
CA SER A 125 -5.01 5.45 3.63
C SER A 125 -3.82 5.01 2.79
N LEU A 126 -2.63 5.18 3.33
CA LEU A 126 -1.39 4.65 2.75
C LEU A 126 -0.72 3.72 3.75
N VAL A 127 -0.55 2.46 3.36
CA VAL A 127 0.27 1.48 4.07
C VAL A 127 1.60 1.34 3.34
N LEU A 128 2.69 1.69 4.02
CA LEU A 128 4.02 1.72 3.44
C LEU A 128 4.93 0.75 4.20
N ALA A 129 5.57 -0.19 3.50
CA ALA A 129 6.56 -1.07 4.12
C ALA A 129 7.78 -0.27 4.62
N GLY A 130 8.46 -0.77 5.65
CA GLY A 130 9.51 -0.03 6.34
C GLY A 130 10.94 -0.40 6.00
N ALA A 131 11.14 -1.26 5.00
CA ALA A 131 12.46 -1.66 4.55
C ALA A 131 12.43 -2.06 3.07
N HIS A 132 13.62 -2.11 2.46
CA HIS A 132 13.79 -2.72 1.14
C HIS A 132 13.38 -4.19 1.22
N ARG A 133 12.67 -4.73 0.22
CA ARG A 133 12.19 -6.14 0.19
C ARG A 133 13.23 -7.25 0.38
N ARG A 134 14.52 -6.92 0.31
CA ARG A 134 15.66 -7.85 0.46
C ARG A 134 16.31 -7.76 1.85
N ALA A 135 15.90 -6.78 2.65
CA ALA A 135 16.42 -6.55 3.99
C ALA A 135 16.07 -7.71 4.93
N GLY A 136 16.92 -7.91 5.93
CA GLY A 136 16.82 -9.02 6.86
C GLY A 136 17.22 -10.38 6.26
N GLN A 137 17.15 -11.43 7.08
CA GLN A 137 17.50 -12.79 6.66
C GLN A 137 16.39 -13.40 5.79
N GLU A 138 16.77 -14.12 4.74
CA GLU A 138 15.84 -14.88 3.88
C GLU A 138 14.67 -14.04 3.33
N ASP A 139 14.94 -12.82 2.86
CA ASP A 139 13.93 -11.87 2.38
C ASP A 139 12.81 -11.61 3.42
N ALA A 140 13.15 -11.55 4.72
CA ALA A 140 12.17 -11.29 5.78
C ALA A 140 11.37 -9.99 5.57
N ALA A 141 11.94 -9.00 4.87
CA ALA A 141 11.28 -7.76 4.49
C ALA A 141 10.41 -7.84 3.23
N ASP A 142 10.33 -8.97 2.53
CA ASP A 142 9.40 -9.16 1.39
C ASP A 142 7.97 -9.37 1.91
N VAL A 143 7.38 -8.27 2.38
CA VAL A 143 6.10 -8.28 3.09
C VAL A 143 4.91 -8.69 2.21
N ALA A 144 5.06 -8.62 0.88
CA ALA A 144 4.07 -9.10 -0.08
C ALA A 144 3.93 -10.63 -0.06
N ARG A 145 4.99 -11.35 0.33
CA ARG A 145 5.00 -12.81 0.48
C ARG A 145 4.84 -13.29 1.92
N ARG A 146 4.72 -12.39 2.91
CA ARG A 146 4.78 -12.72 4.34
C ARG A 146 3.54 -12.30 5.14
N GLY A 147 2.92 -13.29 5.78
CA GLY A 147 1.78 -13.10 6.70
C GLY A 147 2.15 -12.67 8.13
N ASP A 148 3.44 -12.73 8.48
CA ASP A 148 3.98 -12.38 9.80
C ASP A 148 4.60 -10.97 9.84
N SER A 149 4.33 -10.14 8.83
CA SER A 149 4.81 -8.76 8.78
C SER A 149 3.84 -7.78 9.46
N ALA A 150 4.36 -6.63 9.90
CA ALA A 150 3.53 -5.52 10.35
C ALA A 150 2.63 -4.99 9.22
N PHE A 151 3.16 -4.90 8.00
CA PHE A 151 2.43 -4.52 6.79
C PHE A 151 1.19 -5.42 6.57
N HIS A 152 1.36 -6.74 6.61
CA HIS A 152 0.24 -7.69 6.51
C HIS A 152 -0.78 -7.49 7.62
N THR A 153 -0.31 -7.27 8.85
CA THR A 153 -1.17 -7.04 10.02
C THR A 153 -2.06 -5.81 9.82
N ILE A 154 -1.48 -4.70 9.37
CA ILE A 154 -2.21 -3.45 9.10
C ILE A 154 -3.22 -3.62 7.97
N VAL A 155 -2.80 -4.20 6.84
CA VAL A 155 -3.69 -4.46 5.70
C VAL A 155 -4.86 -5.36 6.10
N THR A 156 -4.63 -6.36 6.95
CA THR A 156 -5.69 -7.23 7.45
C THR A 156 -6.72 -6.47 8.30
N GLU A 157 -6.30 -5.49 9.11
CA GLU A 157 -7.23 -4.68 9.90
C GLU A 157 -8.11 -3.75 9.05
N LEU A 158 -7.57 -3.27 7.92
CA LEU A 158 -8.33 -2.53 6.91
C LEU A 158 -9.37 -3.44 6.23
N GLN A 159 -8.94 -4.62 5.80
CA GLN A 159 -9.83 -5.62 5.17
C GLN A 159 -10.94 -6.11 6.11
N LYS A 160 -10.68 -6.21 7.42
CA LYS A 160 -11.70 -6.54 8.44
C LYS A 160 -12.83 -5.52 8.52
N ARG A 161 -12.62 -4.30 8.02
CA ARG A 161 -13.57 -3.19 7.99
C ARG A 161 -14.02 -2.88 6.57
N ASP A 162 -13.88 -3.85 5.68
CA ASP A 162 -14.27 -3.78 4.27
C ASP A 162 -13.63 -2.63 3.49
N VAL A 163 -12.49 -2.09 3.96
CA VAL A 163 -11.73 -1.06 3.24
C VAL A 163 -11.00 -1.72 2.06
N PRO A 164 -11.37 -1.42 0.80
CA PRO A 164 -10.70 -1.94 -0.39
C PRO A 164 -9.22 -1.55 -0.44
N GLY A 165 -8.41 -2.40 -1.06
CA GLY A 165 -6.98 -2.14 -1.22
C GLY A 165 -6.52 -2.23 -2.68
N VAL A 166 -5.75 -1.23 -3.10
CA VAL A 166 -4.90 -1.30 -4.29
C VAL A 166 -3.44 -1.45 -3.84
N GLN A 167 -2.80 -2.54 -4.24
CA GLN A 167 -1.41 -2.83 -3.90
C GLN A 167 -0.53 -2.59 -5.12
N LEU A 168 0.39 -1.64 -4.97
CA LEU A 168 1.24 -1.11 -6.03
C LEU A 168 2.59 -1.83 -6.02
N HIS A 169 2.90 -2.50 -7.12
CA HIS A 169 4.18 -3.14 -7.40
C HIS A 169 4.78 -2.59 -8.69
N GLY A 170 6.05 -2.89 -8.88
CA GLY A 170 6.78 -2.51 -10.06
C GLY A 170 7.64 -3.65 -10.58
N PHE A 171 7.77 -3.73 -11.90
CA PHE A 171 8.68 -4.69 -12.52
C PHE A 171 9.69 -3.99 -13.43
N ALA A 172 10.80 -4.67 -13.68
CA ALA A 172 11.76 -4.25 -14.70
C ALA A 172 11.22 -4.60 -16.09
N LYS A 173 11.35 -3.67 -17.04
CA LYS A 173 10.97 -3.95 -18.44
C LYS A 173 11.78 -5.13 -18.98
N ASP A 174 11.09 -6.05 -19.64
CA ASP A 174 11.67 -7.26 -20.21
C ASP A 174 10.95 -7.59 -21.53
N SER A 175 11.62 -8.25 -22.48
CA SER A 175 10.98 -8.75 -23.70
C SER A 175 9.80 -9.66 -23.40
N ASP A 176 9.86 -10.42 -22.31
CA ASP A 176 8.80 -11.33 -21.86
C ASP A 176 7.66 -10.60 -21.13
N ARG A 177 7.79 -9.28 -20.93
CA ARG A 177 6.79 -8.41 -20.30
C ARG A 177 6.50 -7.21 -21.21
N PRO A 178 5.80 -7.41 -22.33
CA PRO A 178 5.46 -6.34 -23.27
C PRO A 178 4.31 -5.45 -22.76
N TYR A 179 4.10 -5.36 -21.46
CA TYR A 179 2.99 -4.61 -20.85
C TYR A 179 3.52 -3.41 -20.09
N GLU A 180 2.68 -2.40 -19.97
CA GLU A 180 2.88 -1.26 -19.09
C GLU A 180 2.26 -1.50 -17.72
N ALA A 181 1.15 -2.24 -17.70
CA ALA A 181 0.49 -2.64 -16.47
C ALA A 181 0.09 -4.12 -16.54
N VAL A 182 0.22 -4.83 -15.42
CA VAL A 182 -0.51 -6.08 -15.18
C VAL A 182 -1.48 -5.83 -14.04
N LEU A 183 -2.76 -6.09 -14.30
CA LEU A 183 -3.84 -5.90 -13.34
C LEU A 183 -4.45 -7.25 -12.99
N SER A 184 -4.61 -7.52 -11.70
CA SER A 184 -5.31 -8.72 -11.23
C SER A 184 -5.99 -8.46 -9.88
N THR A 185 -6.77 -9.43 -9.42
CA THR A 185 -7.29 -9.46 -8.04
C THR A 185 -6.49 -10.42 -7.16
N GLY A 186 -5.21 -10.65 -7.49
CA GLY A 186 -4.36 -11.60 -6.81
C GLY A 186 -4.96 -13.01 -6.76
N ALA A 187 -4.91 -13.63 -5.58
CA ALA A 187 -5.40 -14.98 -5.33
C ALA A 187 -6.88 -15.21 -5.66
N ALA A 188 -7.71 -14.15 -5.68
CA ALA A 188 -9.12 -14.28 -5.97
C ALA A 188 -9.42 -14.60 -7.45
N GLN A 189 -8.52 -14.22 -8.37
CA GLN A 189 -8.61 -14.43 -9.82
C GLN A 189 -10.03 -14.22 -10.40
N ARG A 190 -10.73 -13.17 -9.97
CA ARG A 190 -12.08 -12.81 -10.42
C ARG A 190 -12.11 -11.38 -10.88
N VAL A 191 -12.88 -11.07 -11.91
CA VAL A 191 -13.06 -9.68 -12.35
C VAL A 191 -13.91 -8.91 -11.33
N LEU A 192 -13.48 -7.69 -10.99
CA LEU A 192 -14.31 -6.67 -10.36
C LEU A 192 -14.65 -5.62 -11.42
N THR A 193 -15.86 -5.04 -11.36
CA THR A 193 -16.30 -4.02 -12.32
C THR A 193 -15.32 -2.86 -12.38
N GLU A 194 -14.87 -2.40 -11.23
CA GLU A 194 -13.96 -1.28 -11.03
C GLU A 194 -12.55 -1.61 -11.52
N THR A 195 -12.10 -2.87 -11.38
CA THR A 195 -10.81 -3.32 -11.93
C THR A 195 -10.85 -3.44 -13.45
N SER A 196 -12.00 -3.82 -14.03
CA SER A 196 -12.18 -3.77 -15.49
C SER A 196 -12.15 -2.33 -15.99
N ALA A 197 -12.85 -1.40 -15.30
CA ALA A 197 -12.86 0.01 -15.65
C ALA A 197 -11.46 0.66 -15.56
N LEU A 198 -10.67 0.27 -14.56
CA LEU A 198 -9.25 0.66 -14.46
C LEU A 198 -8.46 0.22 -15.71
N ALA A 199 -8.61 -1.04 -16.12
CA ALA A 199 -7.93 -1.57 -17.30
C ALA A 199 -8.36 -0.84 -18.58
N ASP A 200 -9.67 -0.64 -18.74
CA ASP A 200 -10.25 0.07 -19.88
C ASP A 200 -9.72 1.51 -19.97
N ALA A 201 -9.61 2.21 -18.84
CA ALA A 201 -9.08 3.58 -18.78
C ALA A 201 -7.59 3.62 -19.18
N MET A 202 -6.76 2.72 -18.64
CA MET A 202 -5.34 2.63 -18.99
C MET A 202 -5.15 2.31 -20.48
N GLU A 203 -5.94 1.40 -21.05
CA GLU A 203 -5.88 1.06 -22.48
C GLU A 203 -6.35 2.20 -23.38
N ALA A 204 -7.41 2.93 -22.98
CA ALA A 204 -7.91 4.09 -23.71
C ALA A 204 -6.86 5.22 -23.80
N ASP A 205 -6.01 5.35 -22.77
CA ASP A 205 -4.91 6.31 -22.73
C ASP A 205 -3.62 5.76 -23.38
N GLY A 206 -3.66 4.55 -23.96
CA GLY A 206 -2.61 3.98 -24.81
C GLY A 206 -1.63 3.05 -24.10
N LEU A 207 -1.89 2.66 -22.84
CA LEU A 207 -1.07 1.68 -22.12
C LEU A 207 -1.42 0.25 -22.52
N ARG A 208 -0.43 -0.62 -22.68
CA ARG A 208 -0.67 -2.06 -22.88
C ARG A 208 -0.91 -2.70 -21.52
N VAL A 209 -2.12 -3.18 -21.30
CA VAL A 209 -2.54 -3.80 -20.04
C VAL A 209 -2.67 -5.30 -20.22
N CYS A 210 -2.12 -6.09 -19.30
CA CYS A 210 -2.45 -7.49 -19.16
C CYS A 210 -3.50 -7.67 -18.06
N ARG A 211 -4.63 -8.29 -18.42
CA ARG A 211 -5.76 -8.51 -17.51
C ARG A 211 -5.68 -9.93 -16.94
N GLY A 212 -5.19 -10.09 -15.71
CA GLY A 212 -4.96 -11.40 -15.08
C GLY A 212 -6.23 -12.21 -14.75
N TRP A 213 -7.42 -11.71 -15.08
CA TRP A 213 -8.67 -12.45 -15.05
C TRP A 213 -9.15 -12.93 -16.43
N SER A 214 -8.51 -12.46 -17.51
CA SER A 214 -8.86 -12.79 -18.90
C SER A 214 -7.74 -13.55 -19.62
N ASP A 215 -6.49 -13.27 -19.26
CA ASP A 215 -5.29 -13.85 -19.85
C ASP A 215 -4.40 -14.49 -18.79
N ARG A 216 -3.36 -15.19 -19.25
CA ARG A 216 -2.24 -15.60 -18.38
C ARG A 216 -1.20 -14.51 -18.35
N CYS A 217 -1.21 -13.71 -17.29
CA CYS A 217 -0.27 -12.62 -17.12
C CYS A 217 0.93 -13.03 -16.25
N PRO A 218 2.12 -12.48 -16.49
CA PRO A 218 3.20 -12.56 -15.52
C PRO A 218 2.83 -11.73 -14.29
N LEU A 219 3.33 -12.11 -13.10
CA LEU A 219 3.21 -11.30 -11.88
C LEU A 219 1.77 -11.03 -11.41
N GLU A 220 0.85 -11.97 -11.62
CA GLU A 220 -0.56 -11.84 -11.20
C GLU A 220 -0.80 -11.76 -9.68
N GLY A 221 0.25 -11.81 -8.85
CA GLY A 221 0.09 -11.72 -7.39
C GLY A 221 -0.70 -12.87 -6.76
N VAL A 222 -0.83 -14.04 -7.42
CA VAL A 222 -1.63 -15.17 -6.91
C VAL A 222 -1.07 -15.75 -5.60
N THR A 223 0.21 -15.57 -5.34
CA THR A 223 0.87 -16.01 -4.11
C THR A 223 0.89 -14.94 -3.01
N ASN A 224 0.46 -13.71 -3.32
CA ASN A 224 0.50 -12.55 -2.44
C ASN A 224 -0.26 -12.79 -1.13
N ALA A 225 0.37 -12.49 0.00
CA ALA A 225 -0.18 -12.76 1.33
C ALA A 225 -1.44 -11.94 1.61
N GLN A 226 -1.46 -10.66 1.24
CA GLN A 226 -2.59 -9.75 1.46
C GLN A 226 -3.74 -10.06 0.50
N GLY A 227 -3.46 -10.43 -0.75
CA GLY A 227 -4.47 -10.88 -1.71
C GLY A 227 -5.14 -12.20 -1.29
N LYS A 228 -4.39 -13.14 -0.72
CA LYS A 228 -4.95 -14.37 -0.11
C LYS A 228 -5.85 -14.07 1.09
N GLU A 229 -5.47 -13.12 1.94
CA GLU A 229 -6.31 -12.70 3.07
C GLU A 229 -7.59 -11.99 2.58
N ALA A 230 -7.48 -11.11 1.59
CA ALA A 230 -8.64 -10.46 0.97
C ALA A 230 -9.62 -11.50 0.41
N GLN A 231 -9.11 -12.52 -0.29
CA GLN A 231 -9.92 -13.63 -0.80
C GLN A 231 -10.65 -14.37 0.33
N ARG A 232 -9.95 -14.72 1.42
CA ARG A 232 -10.54 -15.39 2.59
C ARG A 232 -11.63 -14.55 3.26
N ARG A 233 -11.49 -13.23 3.25
CA ARG A 233 -12.43 -12.28 3.85
C ARG A 233 -13.54 -11.81 2.90
N HIS A 234 -13.46 -12.17 1.62
CA HIS A 234 -14.28 -11.57 0.57
C HIS A 234 -14.10 -10.05 0.41
N ALA A 235 -12.98 -9.49 0.88
CA ALA A 235 -12.65 -8.08 0.71
C ALA A 235 -12.22 -7.76 -0.73
N LYS A 236 -12.42 -6.50 -1.17
CA LYS A 236 -11.94 -6.00 -2.46
C LYS A 236 -10.42 -5.79 -2.41
N PHE A 237 -9.70 -6.36 -3.38
CA PHE A 237 -8.25 -6.24 -3.51
C PHE A 237 -7.84 -6.21 -4.98
N VAL A 238 -7.01 -5.23 -5.35
CA VAL A 238 -6.46 -5.06 -6.68
C VAL A 238 -4.94 -5.09 -6.59
N HIS A 239 -4.32 -5.99 -7.32
CA HIS A 239 -2.89 -6.10 -7.49
C HIS A 239 -2.49 -5.41 -8.79
N VAL A 240 -1.57 -4.46 -8.70
CA VAL A 240 -1.13 -3.64 -9.82
C VAL A 240 0.37 -3.73 -9.93
N GLU A 241 0.84 -4.19 -11.09
CA GLU A 241 2.26 -4.27 -11.43
C GLU A 241 2.53 -3.27 -12.55
N LEU A 242 3.44 -2.31 -12.35
CA LEU A 242 3.71 -1.25 -13.33
C LEU A 242 5.15 -1.31 -13.88
N ALA A 243 5.26 -1.16 -15.19
CA ALA A 243 6.53 -0.92 -15.86
C ALA A 243 7.08 0.47 -15.50
N PRO A 244 8.41 0.72 -15.58
CA PRO A 244 9.01 1.98 -15.13
C PRO A 244 8.36 3.24 -15.74
N ARG A 245 7.94 3.18 -17.01
CA ARG A 245 7.30 4.33 -17.69
C ARG A 245 5.90 4.66 -17.18
N ALA A 246 5.20 3.69 -16.59
CA ALA A 246 3.84 3.83 -16.07
C ALA A 246 3.81 4.11 -14.56
N ARG A 247 4.96 4.24 -13.88
CA ARG A 247 5.05 4.58 -12.45
C ARG A 247 6.07 5.68 -12.11
N GLY A 248 6.94 6.03 -13.05
CA GLY A 248 7.93 7.10 -12.91
C GLY A 248 7.35 8.46 -13.27
N ASN A 249 7.98 9.15 -14.23
CA ASN A 249 7.54 10.47 -14.68
C ASN A 249 7.12 10.47 -16.15
N GLY A 250 6.24 11.40 -16.51
CA GLY A 250 5.80 11.65 -17.87
C GLY A 250 4.46 10.99 -18.16
N ARG A 251 4.01 11.14 -19.41
CA ARG A 251 2.63 10.87 -19.81
C ARG A 251 2.11 9.51 -19.34
N ASP A 252 2.83 8.41 -19.61
CA ASP A 252 2.35 7.08 -19.24
C ASP A 252 2.15 6.91 -17.72
N ALA A 253 2.97 7.57 -16.90
CA ALA A 253 2.81 7.59 -15.46
C ALA A 253 1.63 8.46 -15.02
N ASP A 254 1.45 9.64 -15.64
CA ASP A 254 0.32 10.53 -15.38
C ASP A 254 -1.02 9.84 -15.70
N GLU A 255 -1.11 9.10 -16.81
CA GLU A 255 -2.31 8.36 -17.20
C GLU A 255 -2.56 7.16 -16.27
N ALA A 256 -1.50 6.48 -15.81
CA ALA A 256 -1.63 5.40 -14.83
C ALA A 256 -2.12 5.93 -13.47
N GLU A 257 -1.56 7.04 -12.97
CA GLU A 257 -2.00 7.73 -11.75
C GLU A 257 -3.47 8.15 -11.86
N LYS A 258 -3.87 8.74 -12.99
CA LYS A 258 -5.24 9.16 -13.27
C LYS A 258 -6.22 7.98 -13.26
N ALA A 259 -5.86 6.87 -13.91
CA ALA A 259 -6.69 5.67 -13.93
C ALA A 259 -6.82 5.04 -12.53
N LEU A 260 -5.72 4.99 -11.76
CA LEU A 260 -5.74 4.54 -10.36
C LEU A 260 -6.54 5.47 -9.45
N SER A 261 -6.49 6.79 -9.69
CA SER A 261 -7.34 7.77 -8.99
C SER A 261 -8.82 7.52 -9.27
N GLY A 262 -9.16 7.17 -10.52
CA GLY A 262 -10.51 6.74 -10.90
C GLY A 262 -10.97 5.49 -10.15
N LEU A 263 -10.09 4.48 -10.00
CA LEU A 263 -10.37 3.28 -9.19
C LEU A 263 -10.73 3.65 -7.75
N VAL A 264 -9.86 4.40 -7.06
CA VAL A 264 -10.06 4.68 -5.63
C VAL A 264 -11.23 5.63 -5.38
N THR A 265 -11.54 6.52 -6.33
CA THR A 265 -12.74 7.37 -6.27
C THR A 265 -14.01 6.53 -6.40
N SER A 266 -14.03 5.53 -7.29
CA SER A 266 -15.21 4.66 -7.44
C SER A 266 -15.55 3.89 -6.16
N TRP A 267 -14.55 3.55 -5.33
CA TRP A 267 -14.78 2.94 -4.02
C TRP A 267 -15.27 3.91 -2.94
N ALA A 268 -15.07 5.21 -3.13
CA ALA A 268 -15.58 6.22 -2.21
C ALA A 268 -17.04 6.59 -2.48
N ASP A 269 -17.53 6.31 -3.69
CA ASP A 269 -18.91 6.57 -4.12
C ASP A 269 -19.86 5.38 -3.90
N ASP A 270 -19.32 4.20 -3.58
CA ASP A 270 -20.05 2.96 -3.22
C ASP A 270 -20.64 3.01 -1.79
#